data_AF-A0A960K297-F1
#
_entry.id   AF-A0A960K297-F1
#
_cell.length_a   1.000
_cell.length_b   1.000
_cell.length_c   1.000
_cell.angle_alpha   90.00
_cell.angle_beta   90.00
_cell.angle_gamma   90.00
#
_symmetry.space_group_name_H-M   'P 1'
#
loop_
_entity.id
_entity.type
_entity.pdbx_description
1 polymer ?
#
loop_
_entity_poly.entity_id
_entity_poly.type
_entity_poly.pdbx_seq_one_letter_code
_entity_poly.pdbx_strand_id
1 'polypeptide(L)'
;MTTTPLFVELLVIGFGALSWMLLAFAAALGYDPFGPQRGLLALAEPVVWLVPALTLAYVLGVVTDRFADRVFDRWDRKMLHAVFKGDRERYYELRRVLSLHGRDLWDNLEYGRSRMRICRGWALNFFLLALSTSLFLVSGAPAEAPSARELTVFNLGFLLLSAGCVACWRKLNRKEYEKIQRQAEWLKGAALGKVKP
;
A
#
# COMPACT_ATOMS: atom_id res chain seq x y z
N MET A 1 0.37 -3.13 19.67
CA MET A 1 0.93 -3.85 18.51
C MET A 1 1.84 -5.00 18.91
N THR A 2 1.51 -6.20 18.45
CA THR A 2 2.56 -7.16 18.10
C THR A 2 3.37 -6.54 16.94
N THR A 3 4.69 -6.67 16.93
CA THR A 3 5.55 -6.08 15.88
C THR A 3 5.43 -6.79 14.52
N THR A 4 4.85 -7.99 14.53
CA THR A 4 4.71 -8.89 13.38
C THR A 4 3.85 -8.33 12.24
N PRO A 5 2.64 -7.77 12.46
CA PRO A 5 1.80 -7.29 11.36
C PRO A 5 2.44 -6.11 10.61
N LEU A 6 3.10 -5.19 11.33
CA LEU A 6 3.81 -4.08 10.72
C LEU A 6 4.94 -4.56 9.80
N PHE A 7 5.67 -5.59 10.23
CA PHE A 7 6.75 -6.17 9.43
C PHE A 7 6.20 -6.84 8.16
N VAL A 8 5.13 -7.62 8.29
CA VAL A 8 4.46 -8.27 7.16
C VAL A 8 3.87 -7.24 6.19
N GLU A 9 3.23 -6.18 6.67
CA GLU A 9 2.73 -5.07 5.85
C GLU A 9 3.82 -4.50 4.94
N LEU A 10 4.96 -4.16 5.53
CA LEU A 10 6.09 -3.56 4.83
C LEU A 10 6.70 -4.53 3.82
N LEU A 11 6.87 -5.80 4.19
CA LEU A 11 7.36 -6.82 3.25
C LEU A 11 6.44 -6.98 2.05
N VAL A 12 5.13 -7.07 2.27
CA VAL A 12 4.16 -7.26 1.17
C VAL A 12 4.17 -6.07 0.22
N ILE A 13 4.25 -4.83 0.73
CA ILE A 13 4.44 -3.63 -0.11
C ILE A 13 5.79 -3.68 -0.83
N GLY A 14 6.84 -4.10 -0.13
CA GLY A 14 8.20 -4.23 -0.62
C GLY A 14 8.37 -5.23 -1.76
N PHE A 15 7.69 -6.36 -1.71
CA PHE A 15 7.66 -7.33 -2.81
C PHE A 15 7.02 -6.73 -4.07
N GLY A 16 5.93 -5.98 -3.93
CA GLY A 16 5.36 -5.25 -5.05
C GLY A 16 6.36 -4.23 -5.64
N ALA A 17 7.17 -3.60 -4.79
CA ALA A 17 8.19 -2.65 -5.23
C ALA A 17 9.34 -3.33 -5.99
N LEU A 18 9.85 -4.44 -5.43
CA LEU A 18 10.84 -5.29 -6.09
C LEU A 18 10.38 -5.74 -7.46
N SER A 19 9.13 -6.20 -7.60
CA SER A 19 8.62 -6.72 -8.87
C SER A 19 8.68 -5.69 -10.00
N TRP A 20 8.22 -4.46 -9.77
CA TRP A 20 8.29 -3.44 -10.83
C TRP A 20 9.73 -2.95 -11.06
N MET A 21 10.57 -2.87 -10.02
CA MET A 21 11.97 -2.50 -10.17
C MET A 21 12.75 -3.53 -10.99
N LEU A 22 12.54 -4.82 -10.75
CA LEU A 22 13.17 -5.89 -11.52
C LEU A 22 12.72 -5.86 -12.98
N LEU A 23 11.43 -5.63 -13.23
CA LEU A 23 10.91 -5.46 -14.60
C LEU A 23 11.52 -4.24 -15.29
N ALA A 24 11.59 -3.10 -14.60
CA ALA A 24 12.19 -1.88 -15.14
C ALA A 24 13.70 -2.03 -15.39
N PHE A 25 14.41 -2.76 -14.52
CA PHE A 25 15.83 -3.04 -14.70
C PHE A 25 16.08 -4.00 -15.87
N ALA A 26 15.28 -5.07 -15.97
CA ALA A 26 15.32 -5.97 -17.11
C ALA A 26 15.03 -5.22 -18.43
N ALA A 27 14.09 -4.27 -18.40
CA ALA A 27 13.78 -3.40 -19.53
C ALA A 27 14.99 -2.56 -19.94
N ALA A 28 15.61 -1.89 -18.96
CA ALA A 28 16.76 -1.01 -19.20
C ALA A 28 17.99 -1.75 -19.74
N LEU A 29 18.19 -3.01 -19.34
CA LEU A 29 19.29 -3.83 -19.82
C LEU A 29 19.00 -4.57 -21.14
N GLY A 30 17.75 -4.52 -21.63
CA GLY A 30 17.31 -5.35 -22.75
C GLY A 30 17.45 -6.84 -22.45
N TYR A 31 17.33 -7.24 -21.18
CA TYR A 31 17.45 -8.64 -20.77
C TYR A 31 16.23 -9.41 -21.26
N ASP A 32 16.45 -10.48 -22.02
CA ASP A 32 15.40 -11.43 -22.41
C ASP A 32 15.36 -12.58 -21.40
N PRO A 33 14.39 -12.58 -20.45
CA PRO A 33 14.25 -13.66 -19.48
C PRO A 33 13.84 -15.00 -20.10
N PHE A 34 13.38 -15.02 -21.36
CA PHE A 34 13.00 -16.22 -22.10
C PHE A 34 14.07 -16.69 -23.09
N GLY A 35 15.17 -15.94 -23.22
CA GLY A 35 16.30 -16.31 -24.05
C GLY A 35 17.09 -17.52 -23.54
N PRO A 36 17.92 -18.16 -24.38
CA PRO A 36 18.74 -19.32 -24.01
C PRO A 36 19.79 -19.00 -22.93
N GLN A 37 20.06 -17.72 -22.66
CA GLN A 37 20.93 -17.27 -21.58
C GLN A 37 20.16 -17.30 -20.24
N ARG A 38 19.98 -18.51 -19.69
CA ARG A 38 19.43 -18.76 -18.33
C ARG A 38 20.32 -18.22 -17.20
N GLY A 39 21.19 -17.24 -17.46
CA GLY A 39 22.30 -16.86 -16.58
C GLY A 39 21.87 -16.32 -15.22
N LEU A 40 20.78 -15.54 -15.13
CA LEU A 40 20.33 -14.98 -13.85
C LEU A 40 19.50 -15.97 -13.00
N LEU A 41 18.79 -16.91 -13.63
CA LEU A 41 18.01 -17.95 -12.94
C LEU A 41 18.84 -19.21 -12.60
N ALA A 42 20.00 -19.39 -13.24
CA ALA A 42 20.90 -20.52 -13.02
C ALA A 42 21.95 -20.29 -11.92
N LEU A 43 22.07 -19.07 -11.36
CA LEU A 43 23.13 -18.69 -10.41
C LEU A 43 22.72 -18.77 -8.92
N ALA A 44 21.66 -19.48 -8.57
CA ALA A 44 21.09 -19.39 -7.22
C ALA A 44 20.59 -20.74 -6.70
N GLU A 45 21.30 -21.31 -5.73
CA GLU A 45 20.61 -22.07 -4.67
C GLU A 45 19.56 -21.13 -4.06
N PRO A 46 18.25 -21.42 -4.20
CA PRO A 46 17.17 -20.46 -3.90
C PRO A 46 17.17 -20.00 -2.43
N VAL A 47 17.84 -20.73 -1.54
CA VAL A 47 17.94 -20.42 -0.12
C VAL A 47 18.93 -19.29 0.18
N VAL A 48 20.06 -19.21 -0.52
CA VAL A 48 21.13 -18.23 -0.21
C VAL A 48 20.67 -16.80 -0.52
N TRP A 49 19.90 -16.63 -1.59
CA TRP A 49 19.38 -15.34 -2.02
C TRP A 49 18.15 -14.86 -1.23
N LEU A 50 17.52 -15.75 -0.45
CA LEU A 50 16.31 -15.43 0.29
C LEU A 50 16.54 -14.31 1.32
N VAL A 51 17.64 -14.38 2.09
CA VAL A 51 17.92 -13.40 3.14
C VAL A 51 18.22 -12.00 2.57
N PRO A 52 19.10 -11.85 1.57
CA PRO A 52 19.30 -10.57 0.90
C PRO A 52 18.02 -10.04 0.24
N ALA A 53 17.25 -10.90 -0.44
CA ALA A 53 16.01 -10.51 -1.10
C ALA A 53 14.96 -10.01 -0.10
N LEU A 54 14.79 -10.69 1.04
CA LEU A 54 13.87 -10.25 2.10
C LEU A 54 14.31 -8.93 2.74
N THR A 55 15.63 -8.75 2.95
CA THR A 55 16.18 -7.51 3.50
C THR A 55 15.93 -6.35 2.55
N LEU A 56 16.19 -6.55 1.25
CA LEU A 56 15.93 -5.55 0.22
C LEU A 56 14.44 -5.26 0.07
N ALA A 57 13.59 -6.30 0.09
CA ALA A 57 12.13 -6.16 0.08
C ALA A 57 11.67 -5.28 1.24
N TYR A 58 12.14 -5.54 2.46
CA TYR A 58 11.77 -4.76 3.63
C TYR A 58 12.14 -3.28 3.50
N VAL A 59 13.37 -2.98 3.09
CA VAL A 59 13.85 -1.59 2.91
C VAL A 59 13.05 -0.88 1.83
N LEU A 60 12.82 -1.53 0.68
CA LEU A 60 12.00 -0.99 -0.39
C LEU A 60 10.55 -0.79 0.04
N GLY A 61 10.02 -1.69 0.87
CA GLY A 61 8.70 -1.57 1.48
C GLY A 61 8.56 -0.31 2.31
N VAL A 62 9.54 -0.01 3.16
CA VAL A 62 9.57 1.23 3.97
C VAL A 62 9.62 2.46 3.07
N VAL A 63 10.51 2.49 2.06
CA VAL A 63 10.66 3.63 1.14
C VAL A 63 9.36 3.85 0.34
N THR A 64 8.77 2.77 -0.17
CA THR A 64 7.54 2.79 -0.96
C THR A 64 6.35 3.23 -0.11
N ASP A 65 6.23 2.77 1.14
CA ASP A 65 5.21 3.24 2.09
C ASP A 65 5.32 4.75 2.33
N ARG A 66 6.52 5.27 2.60
CA ARG A 66 6.75 6.72 2.78
C ARG A 66 6.45 7.53 1.53
N PHE A 67 6.77 7.00 0.36
CA PHE A 67 6.47 7.67 -0.90
C PHE A 67 4.96 7.68 -1.16
N ALA A 68 4.27 6.56 -0.93
CA ALA A 68 2.82 6.48 -1.00
C ALA A 68 2.14 7.43 0.00
N ASP A 69 2.65 7.55 1.23
CA ASP A 69 2.16 8.55 2.19
C ASP A 69 2.17 9.95 1.58
N ARG A 70 3.28 10.38 0.97
CA ARG A 70 3.40 11.71 0.35
C ARG A 70 2.45 11.92 -0.83
N VAL A 71 2.28 10.89 -1.68
CA VAL A 71 1.35 10.97 -2.83
C VAL A 71 -0.09 11.14 -2.35
N PHE A 72 -0.49 10.42 -1.31
CA PHE A 72 -1.88 10.38 -0.83
C PHE A 72 -2.21 11.45 0.22
N ASP A 73 -1.21 12.08 0.83
CA ASP A 73 -1.33 13.10 1.89
C ASP A 73 -2.24 14.28 1.50
N ARG A 74 -2.20 14.73 0.24
CA ARG A 74 -3.12 15.77 -0.26
C ARG A 74 -4.60 15.33 -0.19
N TRP A 75 -4.90 14.09 -0.56
CA TRP A 75 -6.27 13.56 -0.50
C TRP A 75 -6.69 13.27 0.93
N ASP A 76 -5.77 12.76 1.75
CA ASP A 76 -6.03 12.50 3.17
C ASP A 76 -6.41 13.78 3.92
N ARG A 77 -5.64 14.86 3.72
CA ARG A 77 -5.96 16.18 4.29
C ARG A 77 -7.34 16.70 3.87
N LYS A 78 -7.73 16.49 2.60
CA LYS A 78 -9.06 16.89 2.11
C LYS A 78 -10.17 16.10 2.80
N MET A 79 -9.98 14.80 3.01
CA MET A 79 -10.95 13.96 3.72
C MET A 79 -11.07 14.33 5.19
N LEU A 80 -9.93 14.54 5.86
CA LEU A 80 -9.91 15.00 7.24
C LEU A 80 -10.66 16.34 7.38
N HIS A 81 -10.38 17.30 6.48
CA HIS A 81 -11.06 18.59 6.47
C HIS A 81 -12.57 18.45 6.24
N ALA A 82 -13.00 17.55 5.37
CA ALA A 82 -14.42 17.31 5.10
C ALA A 82 -15.18 16.73 6.31
N VAL A 83 -14.57 15.82 7.07
CA VAL A 83 -15.21 15.18 8.23
C VAL A 83 -15.18 16.09 9.46
N PHE A 84 -14.03 16.74 9.73
CA PHE A 84 -13.86 17.58 10.93
C PHE A 84 -14.12 19.07 10.67
N LYS A 85 -14.66 19.43 9.50
CA LYS A 85 -14.94 20.84 9.10
C LYS A 85 -13.73 21.77 9.27
N GLY A 86 -12.54 21.24 9.04
CA GLY A 86 -11.27 21.96 9.19
C GLY A 86 -10.67 22.04 10.58
N ASP A 87 -11.34 21.52 11.61
CA ASP A 87 -10.81 21.46 12.96
C ASP A 87 -9.91 20.22 13.15
N ARG A 88 -8.62 20.38 12.84
CA ARG A 88 -7.62 19.31 13.02
C ARG A 88 -7.31 19.03 14.49
N GLU A 89 -7.39 20.02 15.35
CA GLU A 89 -7.09 19.84 16.77
C GLU A 89 -8.10 18.91 17.41
N ARG A 90 -9.38 19.07 17.08
CA ARG A 90 -10.44 18.16 17.48
C ARG A 90 -10.17 16.71 17.07
N TYR A 91 -9.65 16.47 15.87
CA TYR A 91 -9.28 15.10 15.46
C TYR A 91 -8.21 14.50 16.40
N TYR A 92 -7.14 15.24 16.69
CA TYR A 92 -6.08 14.77 17.59
C TYR A 92 -6.56 14.58 19.02
N GLU A 93 -7.41 15.47 19.52
CA GLU A 93 -8.02 15.37 20.85
C GLU A 93 -8.88 14.10 20.97
N LEU A 94 -9.80 13.86 20.03
CA LEU A 94 -10.66 12.68 20.05
C LEU A 94 -9.85 11.38 19.95
N ARG A 95 -8.78 11.40 19.14
CA ARG A 95 -7.86 10.28 19.03
C ARG A 95 -7.09 10.01 20.32
N ARG A 96 -6.70 11.05 21.05
CA ARG A 96 -6.08 10.93 22.38
C ARG A 96 -7.06 10.31 23.38
N VAL A 97 -8.33 10.74 23.38
CA VAL A 97 -9.36 10.16 24.24
C VAL A 97 -9.53 8.66 23.98
N LEU A 98 -9.62 8.26 22.72
CA LEU A 98 -9.71 6.85 22.30
C LEU A 98 -8.52 6.02 22.78
N SER A 99 -7.30 6.55 22.66
CA SER A 99 -6.09 5.85 23.11
C SER A 99 -6.04 5.61 24.62
N LEU A 100 -6.73 6.45 25.41
CA LEU A 100 -6.74 6.37 26.88
C LEU A 100 -7.86 5.48 27.42
N HIS A 101 -8.99 5.35 26.71
CA HIS A 101 -10.23 4.80 27.28
C HIS A 101 -10.68 3.45 26.69
N GLY A 102 -10.01 2.89 25.67
CA GLY A 102 -10.42 1.60 25.12
C GLY A 102 -9.33 0.88 24.33
N ARG A 103 -8.75 -0.18 24.92
CA ARG A 103 -7.80 -1.08 24.24
C ARG A 103 -8.44 -1.70 22.99
N ASP A 104 -9.65 -2.23 23.11
CA ASP A 104 -10.34 -2.88 21.98
C ASP A 104 -10.68 -1.90 20.85
N LEU A 105 -11.05 -0.66 21.21
CA LEU A 105 -11.32 0.39 20.23
C LEU A 105 -10.02 0.79 19.51
N TRP A 106 -8.92 0.90 20.26
CA TRP A 106 -7.61 1.21 19.71
C TRP A 106 -7.10 0.12 18.76
N ASP A 107 -7.21 -1.15 19.14
CA ASP A 107 -6.79 -2.29 18.30
C ASP A 107 -7.56 -2.33 16.98
N ASN A 108 -8.86 -1.99 17.02
CA ASN A 108 -9.67 -1.85 15.81
C ASN A 108 -9.21 -0.72 14.89
N LEU A 109 -8.84 0.45 15.45
CA LEU A 109 -8.28 1.56 14.68
C LEU A 109 -6.93 1.18 14.07
N GLU A 110 -6.11 0.47 14.82
CA GLU A 110 -4.80 -0.01 14.40
C GLU A 110 -4.90 -0.97 13.21
N TYR A 111 -5.84 -1.90 13.26
CA TYR A 111 -6.16 -2.78 12.13
C TYR A 111 -6.67 -2.00 10.91
N GLY A 112 -7.51 -0.97 11.11
CA GLY A 112 -7.95 -0.09 10.03
C GLY A 112 -6.78 0.62 9.34
N ARG A 113 -5.82 1.15 10.12
CA ARG A 113 -4.62 1.82 9.60
C ARG A 113 -3.71 0.88 8.82
N SER A 114 -3.52 -0.34 9.30
CA SER A 114 -2.78 -1.39 8.59
C SER A 114 -3.33 -1.60 7.17
N ARG A 115 -4.65 -1.83 7.03
CA ARG A 115 -5.30 -2.01 5.73
C ARG A 115 -5.14 -0.79 4.81
N MET A 116 -5.25 0.41 5.37
CA MET A 116 -5.06 1.65 4.61
C MET A 116 -3.63 1.82 4.07
N ARG A 117 -2.60 1.38 4.80
CA ARG A 117 -1.22 1.37 4.30
C ARG A 117 -1.07 0.40 3.14
N ILE A 118 -1.53 -0.84 3.31
CA ILE A 118 -1.48 -1.87 2.25
C ILE A 118 -2.17 -1.35 0.98
N CYS A 119 -3.38 -0.79 1.08
CA CYS A 119 -4.08 -0.27 -0.10
C CYS A 119 -3.32 0.88 -0.79
N ARG A 120 -2.71 1.81 -0.04
CA ARG A 120 -1.93 2.91 -0.64
C ARG A 120 -0.64 2.43 -1.31
N GLY A 121 0.09 1.54 -0.64
CA GLY A 121 1.31 0.95 -1.19
C GLY A 121 1.03 0.16 -2.46
N TRP A 122 0.00 -0.68 -2.47
CA TRP A 122 -0.39 -1.45 -3.65
C TRP A 122 -1.00 -0.62 -4.77
N ALA A 123 -1.74 0.45 -4.45
CA ALA A 123 -2.20 1.37 -5.49
C ALA A 123 -1.02 1.92 -6.31
N LEU A 124 0.05 2.33 -5.64
CA LEU A 124 1.27 2.79 -6.29
C LEU A 124 2.00 1.66 -7.02
N ASN A 125 2.19 0.50 -6.36
CA ASN A 125 2.89 -0.63 -6.98
C ASN A 125 2.20 -1.11 -8.26
N PHE A 126 0.87 -1.25 -8.28
CA PHE A 126 0.15 -1.63 -9.49
C PHE A 126 0.29 -0.60 -10.61
N PHE A 127 0.29 0.69 -10.28
CA PHE A 127 0.54 1.75 -11.26
C PHE A 127 1.95 1.65 -11.85
N LEU A 128 2.97 1.46 -11.01
CA LEU A 128 4.37 1.31 -11.45
C LEU A 128 4.63 -0.01 -12.17
N LEU A 129 3.91 -1.09 -11.82
CA LEU A 129 3.92 -2.35 -12.57
C LEU A 129 3.39 -2.15 -13.98
N ALA A 130 2.25 -1.45 -14.15
CA ALA A 130 1.73 -1.13 -15.49
C ALA A 130 2.76 -0.34 -16.33
N LEU A 131 3.43 0.63 -15.72
CA LEU A 131 4.47 1.41 -16.39
C LEU A 131 5.69 0.56 -16.74
N SER A 132 6.18 -0.24 -15.80
CA SER A 132 7.40 -1.05 -15.97
C SER A 132 7.19 -2.17 -16.99
N THR A 133 6.02 -2.80 -17.00
CA THR A 133 5.63 -3.79 -18.03
C THR A 133 5.57 -3.16 -19.42
N SER A 134 5.05 -1.93 -19.51
CA SER A 134 5.02 -1.19 -20.78
C SER A 134 6.44 -0.88 -21.28
N LEU A 135 7.33 -0.42 -20.39
CA LEU A 135 8.72 -0.14 -20.72
C LEU A 135 9.46 -1.40 -21.18
N PHE A 136 9.33 -2.50 -20.44
CA PHE A 136 9.96 -3.78 -20.73
C PHE A 136 9.67 -4.29 -22.13
N LEU A 137 8.43 -4.17 -22.58
CA LEU A 137 8.04 -4.64 -23.90
C LEU A 137 8.50 -3.72 -25.03
N VAL A 138 8.58 -2.41 -24.79
CA VAL A 138 9.12 -1.47 -25.79
C VAL A 138 10.63 -1.63 -25.96
N SER A 139 11.35 -1.97 -24.88
CA SER A 139 12.83 -1.99 -24.87
C SER A 139 13.48 -3.20 -25.53
N GLY A 140 12.76 -4.29 -25.81
CA GLY A 140 13.41 -5.48 -26.33
C GLY A 140 12.52 -6.70 -26.45
N ALA A 141 11.31 -6.55 -27.00
CA ALA A 141 10.48 -7.71 -27.23
C ALA A 141 11.19 -8.66 -28.23
N PRO A 142 11.46 -9.92 -27.87
CA PRO A 142 11.92 -10.92 -28.83
C PRO A 142 10.86 -11.11 -29.93
N ALA A 143 11.20 -11.79 -31.02
CA ALA A 143 10.27 -12.03 -32.14
C ALA A 143 8.94 -12.73 -31.73
N GLU A 144 8.89 -13.32 -30.53
CA GLU A 144 7.70 -13.87 -29.86
C GLU A 144 7.08 -12.91 -28.83
N ALA A 145 7.16 -11.60 -29.07
CA ALA A 145 6.56 -10.58 -28.23
C ALA A 145 5.09 -10.90 -27.91
N PRO A 146 4.63 -10.74 -26.65
CA PRO A 146 3.22 -10.84 -26.34
C PRO A 146 2.45 -9.85 -27.21
N SER A 147 1.31 -10.30 -27.74
CA SER A 147 0.53 -9.48 -28.67
C SER A 147 0.16 -8.15 -28.02
N ALA A 148 0.07 -7.06 -28.79
CA ALA A 148 -0.33 -5.74 -28.27
C ALA A 148 -1.65 -5.79 -27.46
N ARG A 149 -2.49 -6.79 -27.77
CA ARG A 149 -3.71 -7.12 -27.04
C ARG A 149 -3.42 -7.63 -25.62
N GLU A 150 -2.51 -8.57 -25.43
CA GLU A 150 -2.15 -9.09 -24.10
C GLU A 150 -1.59 -7.99 -23.20
N LEU A 151 -0.69 -7.15 -23.74
CA LEU A 151 -0.17 -6.00 -23.01
C LEU A 151 -1.27 -5.06 -22.55
N THR A 152 -2.20 -4.73 -23.46
CA THR A 152 -3.32 -3.85 -23.14
C THR A 152 -4.16 -4.46 -22.02
N VAL A 153 -4.43 -5.77 -22.07
CA VAL A 153 -5.19 -6.47 -21.03
C VAL A 153 -4.45 -6.46 -19.68
N PHE A 154 -3.15 -6.74 -19.65
CA PHE A 154 -2.36 -6.72 -18.41
C PHE A 154 -2.30 -5.31 -17.80
N ASN A 155 -2.01 -4.29 -18.61
CA ASN A 155 -1.96 -2.91 -18.14
C ASN A 155 -3.32 -2.41 -17.64
N LEU A 156 -4.40 -2.71 -18.37
CA LEU A 156 -5.75 -2.41 -17.91
C LEU A 156 -6.05 -3.12 -16.59
N GLY A 157 -5.65 -4.40 -16.45
CA GLY A 157 -5.76 -5.14 -15.20
C GLY A 157 -5.06 -4.45 -14.03
N PHE A 158 -3.79 -4.06 -14.20
CA PHE A 158 -3.04 -3.34 -13.17
C PHE A 158 -3.63 -1.97 -12.84
N LEU A 159 -4.05 -1.20 -13.85
CA LEU A 159 -4.69 0.10 -13.64
C LEU A 159 -6.04 -0.03 -12.91
N LEU A 160 -6.83 -1.06 -13.23
CA LEU A 160 -8.08 -1.37 -12.54
C LEU A 160 -7.83 -1.76 -11.08
N LEU A 161 -6.81 -2.59 -10.82
CA LEU A 161 -6.41 -2.95 -9.46
C LEU A 161 -5.92 -1.71 -8.68
N SER A 162 -5.12 -0.85 -9.29
CA SER A 162 -4.67 0.42 -8.69
C SER A 162 -5.87 1.29 -8.32
N ALA A 163 -6.80 1.51 -9.26
CA ALA A 163 -8.02 2.27 -9.03
C ALA A 163 -8.89 1.65 -7.92
N GLY A 164 -9.01 0.33 -7.89
CA GLY A 164 -9.70 -0.42 -6.84
C GLY A 164 -9.06 -0.21 -5.46
N CYS A 165 -7.73 -0.26 -5.37
CA CYS A 165 -6.99 0.05 -4.14
C CYS A 165 -7.22 1.49 -3.68
N VAL A 166 -7.21 2.47 -4.59
CA VAL A 166 -7.50 3.88 -4.27
C VAL A 166 -8.94 4.03 -3.77
N ALA A 167 -9.91 3.43 -4.45
CA ALA A 167 -11.33 3.50 -4.07
C ALA A 167 -11.57 2.85 -2.69
N CYS A 168 -10.96 1.69 -2.44
CA CYS A 168 -11.01 1.01 -1.15
C CYS A 168 -10.38 1.86 -0.05
N TRP A 169 -9.18 2.40 -0.28
CA TRP A 169 -8.51 3.31 0.65
C TRP A 169 -9.39 4.51 1.00
N ARG A 170 -9.96 5.18 0.00
CA ARG A 170 -10.86 6.34 0.19
C ARG A 170 -12.06 5.99 1.09
N LYS A 171 -12.69 4.84 0.84
CA LYS A 171 -13.85 4.37 1.59
C LYS A 171 -13.48 4.01 3.03
N LEU A 172 -12.35 3.32 3.23
CA LEU A 172 -11.85 2.96 4.57
C LEU A 172 -11.49 4.20 5.37
N ASN A 173 -10.73 5.13 4.77
CA ASN A 173 -10.25 6.33 5.44
C ASN A 173 -11.40 7.22 5.92
N ARG A 174 -12.39 7.45 5.05
CA ARG A 174 -13.60 8.20 5.44
C ARG A 174 -14.35 7.53 6.59
N LYS A 175 -14.58 6.22 6.51
CA LYS A 175 -15.28 5.47 7.56
C LYS A 175 -14.52 5.50 8.88
N GLU A 176 -13.19 5.44 8.84
CA GLU A 176 -12.34 5.56 10.03
C GLU A 176 -12.50 6.92 10.70
N TYR A 177 -12.47 8.03 9.94
CA TYR A 177 -12.72 9.35 10.50
C TYR A 177 -14.11 9.48 11.13
N GLU A 178 -15.16 9.01 10.45
CA GLU A 178 -16.53 8.98 10.97
C GLU A 178 -16.68 8.08 12.21
N LYS A 179 -15.90 7.00 12.30
CA LYS A 179 -15.90 6.07 13.44
C LYS A 179 -15.21 6.70 14.65
N ILE A 180 -14.05 7.33 14.46
CA ILE A 180 -13.32 8.06 15.51
C ILE A 180 -14.23 9.12 16.13
N GLN A 181 -14.94 9.90 15.31
CA GLN A 181 -15.85 10.92 15.80
C GLN A 181 -16.96 10.32 16.67
N ARG A 182 -17.69 9.32 16.16
CA ARG A 182 -18.81 8.69 16.88
C ARG A 182 -18.37 8.02 18.18
N GLN A 183 -17.26 7.29 18.16
CA GLN A 183 -16.78 6.56 19.33
C GLN A 183 -16.31 7.51 20.44
N ALA A 184 -15.62 8.61 20.06
CA ALA A 184 -15.19 9.59 21.03
C ALA A 184 -16.36 10.40 21.61
N GLU A 185 -17.38 10.73 20.81
CA GLU A 185 -18.62 11.35 21.29
C GLU A 185 -19.38 10.41 22.24
N TRP A 186 -19.46 9.12 21.94
CA TRP A 186 -20.04 8.11 22.83
C TRP A 186 -19.28 8.00 24.17
N LEU A 187 -17.94 7.95 24.14
CA LEU A 187 -17.12 7.91 25.36
C LEU A 187 -17.28 9.17 26.21
N LYS A 188 -17.31 10.36 25.60
CA LYS A 188 -17.59 11.62 26.31
C LYS A 188 -19.00 11.62 26.90
N GLY A 189 -19.99 11.11 26.18
CA GLY A 189 -21.37 10.99 26.66
C GLY A 189 -21.53 10.01 27.83
N ALA A 190 -20.86 8.85 27.75
CA ALA A 190 -20.83 7.84 28.80
C ALA A 190 -20.13 8.38 30.07
N ALA A 191 -19.00 9.07 29.93
CA ALA A 191 -18.28 9.70 31.04
C ALA A 191 -19.11 10.79 31.75
N LEU A 192 -20.02 11.46 31.02
CA LEU A 192 -20.92 12.48 31.56
C LEU A 192 -22.26 11.90 32.06
N GLY A 193 -22.45 10.57 32.07
CA GLY A 193 -23.69 9.93 32.51
C GLY A 193 -24.90 10.18 31.59
N LYS A 194 -24.68 10.71 30.38
CA LYS A 194 -25.74 11.06 29.41
C LYS A 194 -26.15 9.90 28.51
N VAL A 195 -25.43 8.79 28.56
CA VAL A 195 -25.69 7.59 27.75
C VAL A 195 -25.88 6.42 28.70
N LYS A 196 -27.10 5.87 28.75
CA LYS A 196 -27.33 4.57 29.41
C LYS A 196 -26.70 3.47 28.54
N PRO A 197 -26.02 2.48 29.15
CA PRO A 197 -25.35 1.40 28.43
C PRO A 197 -26.31 0.60 27.55
#